data_AF-A0A7X8ZSY1-F1
#
_entry.id   AF-A0A7X8ZSY1-F1
#
_cell.length_a   1.000
_cell.length_b   1.000
_cell.length_c   1.000
_cell.angle_alpha   90.00
_cell.angle_beta   90.00
_cell.angle_gamma   90.00
#
_symmetry.space_group_name_H-M   'P 1'
#
loop_
_entity.id
_entity.type
_entity.pdbx_description
1 polymer ?
#
loop_
_entity_poly.entity_id
_entity_poly.type
_entity_poly.pdbx_seq_one_letter_code
_entity_poly.pdbx_strand_id
1 'polypeptide(L)'
;SDSEACFYANISKQTLYNYQKEHPEFVDRKEALKEKPILKARQTVVKALDDPKDAQWFLERKRKEEFSFRQEVTGAEGKELKLLSEKQIETLKEKLKNE
;
A
#
# COMPACT_ATOMS: atom_id res chain seq x y z
N SER A 1 -5.84 7.44 12.82
CA SER A 1 -4.52 7.53 13.50
C SER A 1 -4.69 7.94 14.96
N ASP A 2 -3.66 7.79 15.83
CA ASP A 2 -3.77 8.23 17.24
C ASP A 2 -4.00 9.75 17.35
N SER A 3 -3.45 10.52 16.41
CA SER A 3 -3.65 11.97 16.32
C SER A 3 -5.11 12.33 16.03
N GLU A 4 -5.72 11.67 15.05
CA GLU A 4 -7.12 11.87 14.70
C GLU A 4 -8.05 11.45 15.85
N ALA A 5 -7.74 10.33 16.52
CA ALA A 5 -8.51 9.86 17.67
C ALA A 5 -8.46 10.87 18.83
N CYS A 6 -7.27 11.42 19.13
CA CYS A 6 -7.10 12.46 20.16
C CYS A 6 -7.86 13.74 19.81
N PHE A 7 -7.77 14.19 18.54
CA PHE A 7 -8.51 15.36 18.07
C PHE A 7 -10.02 15.16 18.20
N TYR A 8 -10.54 14.01 17.76
CA TYR A 8 -11.96 13.66 17.87
C TYR A 8 -12.43 13.57 19.32
N ALA A 9 -11.60 13.00 20.21
CA ALA A 9 -11.89 12.88 21.64
C ALA A 9 -11.63 14.17 22.44
N ASN A 10 -11.19 15.25 21.78
CA ASN A 10 -10.83 16.52 22.40
C ASN A 10 -9.81 16.38 23.55
N ILE A 11 -8.78 15.55 23.34
CA ILE A 11 -7.67 15.37 24.29
C ILE A 11 -6.32 15.61 23.60
N SER A 12 -5.31 15.93 24.40
CA SER A 12 -3.93 15.99 23.90
C SER A 12 -3.35 14.58 23.70
N LYS A 13 -2.37 14.44 22.80
CA LYS A 13 -1.60 13.17 22.66
C LYS A 13 -0.92 12.77 23.98
N GLN A 14 -0.48 13.76 24.77
CA GLN A 14 0.15 13.50 26.06
C GLN A 14 -0.82 12.84 27.03
N THR A 15 -2.09 13.27 27.04
CA THR A 15 -3.16 12.67 27.84
C THR A 15 -3.34 11.20 27.47
N LEU A 16 -3.39 10.87 26.18
CA LEU A 16 -3.47 9.48 25.71
C LEU A 16 -2.27 8.66 26.19
N TYR A 17 -1.04 9.17 26.02
CA TYR A 17 0.17 8.43 26.41
C TYR A 17 0.29 8.22 27.92
N ASN A 18 -0.14 9.19 28.73
CA ASN A 18 -0.19 9.01 30.18
C ASN A 18 -1.17 7.90 30.55
N TYR A 19 -2.38 7.92 29.97
CA TYR A 19 -3.37 6.87 30.19
C TYR A 19 -2.86 5.48 29.78
N GLN A 20 -2.13 5.37 28.65
CA GLN A 20 -1.54 4.10 28.21
C GLN A 20 -0.47 3.54 29.16
N LYS A 21 0.25 4.40 29.88
CA LYS A 21 1.24 3.95 30.88
C LYS A 21 0.56 3.33 32.11
N GLU A 22 -0.58 3.88 32.50
CA GLU A 22 -1.36 3.43 33.66
C GLU A 22 -2.26 2.23 33.31
N HIS A 23 -2.61 2.05 32.03
CA HIS A 23 -3.51 1.01 31.53
C HIS A 23 -2.92 0.23 30.34
N PRO A 24 -1.98 -0.72 30.56
CA PRO A 24 -1.39 -1.51 29.49
C PRO A 24 -2.41 -2.32 28.66
N GLU A 25 -3.47 -2.83 29.27
CA GLU A 25 -4.54 -3.58 28.61
C GLU A 25 -5.32 -2.74 27.59
N PHE A 26 -5.37 -1.42 27.81
CA PHE A 26 -5.98 -0.50 26.86
C PHE A 26 -5.13 -0.40 25.58
N VAL A 27 -3.81 -0.55 25.66
CA VAL A 27 -2.91 -0.48 24.50
C VAL A 27 -3.26 -1.57 23.49
N ASP A 28 -3.36 -2.82 23.94
CA ASP A 28 -3.69 -3.97 23.08
C ASP A 28 -5.05 -3.79 22.41
N ARG A 29 -6.05 -3.35 23.18
CA ARG A 29 -7.38 -3.07 22.64
C ARG A 29 -7.35 -1.93 21.63
N LYS A 30 -6.61 -0.85 21.90
CA LYS A 30 -6.48 0.31 20.98
C LYS A 30 -5.85 -0.12 19.66
N GLU A 31 -4.76 -0.89 19.70
CA GLU A 31 -4.11 -1.39 18.48
C GLU A 31 -5.03 -2.33 17.69
N ALA A 32 -5.74 -3.24 18.37
CA ALA A 32 -6.75 -4.08 17.71
C ALA A 32 -7.89 -3.26 17.06
N LEU A 33 -8.29 -2.14 17.67
CA LEU A 33 -9.31 -1.26 17.09
C LEU A 33 -8.83 -0.55 15.82
N LYS A 34 -7.53 -0.27 15.67
CA LYS A 34 -6.98 0.33 14.44
C LYS A 34 -7.08 -0.60 13.24
N GLU A 35 -7.15 -1.92 13.46
CA GLU A 35 -7.36 -2.90 12.40
C GLU A 35 -8.81 -3.00 11.92
N LYS A 36 -9.79 -2.46 12.67
CA LYS A 36 -11.21 -2.56 12.30
C LYS A 36 -11.54 -1.97 10.92
N PRO A 37 -11.05 -0.78 10.52
CA PRO A 37 -11.29 -0.25 9.18
C PRO A 37 -10.72 -1.15 8.09
N ILE A 38 -9.53 -1.73 8.30
CA ILE A 38 -8.92 -2.67 7.36
C ILE A 38 -9.73 -3.96 7.28
N LEU A 39 -10.17 -4.50 8.42
CA LEU A 39 -11.06 -5.66 8.46
C LEU A 39 -12.38 -5.38 7.73
N LYS A 40 -12.98 -4.21 7.96
CA LYS A 40 -14.20 -3.78 7.27
C LYS A 40 -13.97 -3.67 5.76
N ALA A 41 -12.86 -3.08 5.32
CA ALA A 41 -12.50 -3.00 3.91
C ALA A 41 -12.32 -4.39 3.28
N ARG A 42 -11.62 -5.30 3.96
CA ARG A 42 -11.49 -6.72 3.53
C ARG A 42 -12.86 -7.38 3.38
N GLN A 43 -13.76 -7.20 4.36
CA GLN A 43 -15.12 -7.74 4.29
C GLN A 43 -15.92 -7.13 3.14
N THR A 44 -15.80 -5.82 2.90
CA THR A 44 -16.45 -5.16 1.76
C THR A 44 -15.98 -5.76 0.44
N VAL A 45 -14.67 -5.94 0.26
CA VAL A 45 -14.13 -6.59 -0.95
C VAL A 45 -14.69 -8.00 -1.11
N VAL A 46 -14.69 -8.82 -0.06
CA VAL A 46 -15.22 -10.19 -0.11
C VAL A 46 -16.71 -10.21 -0.48
N LYS A 47 -17.49 -9.28 0.08
CA LYS A 47 -18.92 -9.16 -0.26
C LYS A 47 -19.16 -8.66 -1.68
N ALA A 48 -18.26 -7.88 -2.24
CA ALA A 48 -18.35 -7.39 -3.60
C ALA A 48 -18.00 -8.46 -4.65
N LEU A 49 -17.45 -9.62 -4.24
CA LEU A 49 -17.05 -10.69 -5.18
C LEU A 49 -18.24 -11.35 -5.91
N ASP A 50 -19.48 -11.02 -5.56
CA ASP A 50 -20.66 -11.39 -6.35
C ASP A 50 -20.70 -10.65 -7.71
N ASP A 51 -20.01 -9.50 -7.82
CA ASP A 51 -19.81 -8.81 -9.10
C ASP A 51 -18.60 -9.40 -9.86
N PRO A 52 -18.77 -9.81 -11.12
CA PRO A 52 -17.69 -10.41 -11.91
C PRO A 52 -16.45 -9.53 -12.05
N LYS A 53 -16.59 -8.19 -12.12
CA LYS A 53 -15.44 -7.28 -12.27
C LYS A 53 -14.63 -7.22 -10.98
N ASP A 54 -15.31 -7.14 -9.83
CA ASP A 54 -14.65 -7.13 -8.53
C ASP A 54 -13.98 -8.48 -8.23
N ALA A 55 -14.61 -9.59 -8.62
CA ALA A 55 -14.02 -10.92 -8.54
C ALA A 55 -12.75 -11.04 -9.40
N GLN A 56 -12.81 -10.58 -10.65
CA GLN A 56 -11.66 -10.57 -11.55
C GLN A 56 -10.51 -9.72 -10.98
N TRP A 57 -10.81 -8.48 -10.54
CA TRP A 57 -9.84 -7.59 -9.91
C TRP A 57 -9.15 -8.23 -8.70
N PHE A 58 -9.90 -8.96 -7.88
CA PHE A 58 -9.38 -9.65 -6.71
C PHE A 58 -8.44 -10.81 -7.10
N LEU A 59 -8.82 -11.61 -8.10
CA LEU A 59 -8.00 -12.72 -8.63
C LEU A 59 -6.70 -12.22 -9.24
N GLU A 60 -6.74 -11.16 -10.06
CA GLU A 60 -5.54 -10.52 -10.63
C GLU A 60 -4.52 -10.15 -9.54
N ARG A 61 -4.98 -9.75 -8.35
CA ARG A 61 -4.11 -9.34 -7.23
C ARG A 61 -3.65 -10.49 -6.35
N LYS A 62 -4.49 -11.51 -6.12
CA LYS A 62 -4.22 -12.63 -5.19
C LYS A 62 -3.67 -13.89 -5.87
N ARG A 63 -3.83 -14.00 -7.18
CA ARG A 63 -3.38 -15.11 -8.04
C ARG A 63 -2.73 -14.55 -9.30
N LYS A 64 -1.75 -13.68 -9.10
CA LYS A 64 -1.05 -12.95 -10.17
C LYS A 64 -0.49 -13.86 -11.26
N GLU A 65 0.05 -15.02 -10.91
CA GLU A 65 0.67 -15.93 -11.90
C GLU A 65 -0.33 -16.43 -12.96
N GLU A 66 -1.59 -16.58 -12.57
CA GLU A 66 -2.66 -17.11 -13.40
C GLU A 66 -3.50 -16.01 -14.06
N PHE A 67 -3.78 -14.93 -13.32
CA PHE A 67 -4.72 -13.89 -13.75
C PHE A 67 -4.08 -12.54 -14.06
N SER A 68 -2.81 -12.30 -13.70
CA SER A 68 -2.19 -11.03 -14.04
C SER A 68 -2.00 -10.91 -15.54
N PHE A 69 -2.26 -9.71 -16.06
CA PHE A 69 -1.89 -9.37 -17.42
C PHE A 69 -0.38 -9.47 -17.58
N ARG A 70 0.07 -10.27 -18.55
CA ARG A 70 1.48 -10.31 -18.95
C ARG A 70 1.71 -9.21 -19.97
N GLN A 71 2.64 -8.31 -19.66
CA GLN A 71 3.12 -7.31 -20.62
C GLN A 71 4.41 -7.82 -21.24
N GLU A 72 4.42 -7.94 -22.56
CA GLU A 72 5.65 -8.13 -23.33
C GLU A 72 6.18 -6.75 -23.71
N VAL A 73 7.35 -6.38 -23.18
CA VAL A 73 7.97 -5.08 -23.43
C VAL A 73 9.01 -5.23 -24.52
N THR A 74 8.79 -4.55 -25.65
CA THR A 74 9.73 -4.50 -26.78
C THR A 74 10.30 -3.09 -26.95
N GLY A 75 11.39 -2.97 -27.71
CA GLY A 75 11.90 -1.68 -28.17
C GLY A 75 10.96 -1.01 -29.18
N ALA A 76 11.30 0.23 -29.56
CA ALA A 76 10.53 1.00 -30.53
C ALA A 76 10.32 0.20 -31.83
N GLU A 77 9.10 0.25 -32.36
CA GLU A 77 8.68 -0.50 -33.56
C GLU A 77 8.81 -2.02 -33.43
N GLY A 78 8.73 -2.57 -32.21
CA GLY A 78 8.83 -4.02 -31.96
C GLY A 78 10.26 -4.57 -32.04
N LYS A 79 11.27 -3.68 -32.09
CA LYS A 79 12.68 -4.07 -32.17
C LYS A 79 13.22 -4.52 -30.81
N GLU A 80 14.40 -5.12 -30.81
CA GLU A 80 15.10 -5.51 -29.58
C GLU A 80 15.35 -4.30 -28.67
N LEU A 81 15.27 -4.55 -27.36
CA LEU A 81 15.62 -3.56 -26.35
C LEU A 81 17.12 -3.27 -26.43
N LYS A 82 17.48 -2.01 -26.68
CA LYS A 82 18.88 -1.58 -26.68
C LYS A 82 19.37 -1.49 -25.24
N LEU A 83 20.32 -2.35 -24.86
CA LEU A 83 21.05 -2.17 -23.61
C LEU A 83 21.95 -0.94 -23.73
N LEU A 84 21.88 -0.05 -22.74
CA LEU A 84 22.82 1.05 -22.62
C LEU A 84 24.18 0.53 -22.15
N SER A 85 25.25 1.04 -22.74
CA SER A 85 26.60 0.81 -22.23
C SER A 85 26.82 1.48 -20.88
N GLU A 86 27.75 0.95 -20.08
CA GLU A 86 28.10 1.49 -18.75
C GLU A 86 28.44 2.99 -18.79
N LYS A 87 29.14 3.43 -19.84
CA LYS A 87 29.47 4.85 -20.06
C LYS A 87 28.23 5.72 -20.23
N GLN A 88 27.23 5.23 -20.95
CA GLN A 88 25.97 5.98 -21.16
C GLN A 88 25.13 6.04 -19.88
N ILE A 89 25.16 4.97 -19.06
CA ILE A 89 24.51 4.95 -17.76
C ILE A 89 25.14 5.98 -16.82
N GLU A 90 26.47 6.09 -16.81
CA GLU A 90 27.17 7.04 -15.94
C GLU A 90 26.85 8.50 -16.33
N THR A 91 26.87 8.82 -17.63
CA THR A 91 26.47 10.15 -18.12
C THR A 91 25.02 10.51 -17.78
N LEU A 92 24.09 9.54 -17.79
CA LEU A 92 22.70 9.77 -17.41
C LEU A 92 22.55 10.04 -15.90
N LYS A 93 23.29 9.30 -15.07
CA LYS A 93 23.32 9.51 -13.61
C LYS A 93 23.87 10.88 -13.25
N GLU A 94 24.89 11.36 -13.95
CA GLU A 94 25.45 12.69 -13.75
C GLU A 94 24.46 13.80 -14.13
N LYS A 95 23.71 13.63 -15.22
CA LYS A 95 22.66 14.59 -15.62
C LYS A 95 21.50 14.65 -14.61
N LEU A 96 21.04 13.51 -14.11
CA LEU A 96 19.98 13.40 -13.09
C LEU A 96 20.36 14.00 -11.73
N LYS A 97 21.65 14.16 -11.42
CA LYS A 97 22.11 14.81 -10.19
C LYS A 97 22.15 16.34 -10.29
N ASN A 98 22.09 16.88 -11.50
CA ASN A 98 22.21 18.31 -11.78
C ASN A 98 20.87 18.95 -12.18
N GLU A 99 19.78 18.18 -12.18
CA GLU A 99 18.38 18.64 -12.26
C GLU A 99 17.75 18.60 -10.85
#